data_AF-N1REX1-F1
#
_entry.id   AF-N1REX1-F1
#
_cell.length_a   1.000
_cell.length_b   1.000
_cell.length_c   1.000
_cell.angle_alpha   90.00
_cell.angle_beta   90.00
_cell.angle_gamma   90.00
#
_symmetry.space_group_name_H-M   'P 1'
#
loop_
_entity.id
_entity.type
_entity.pdbx_description
1 polymer ?
#
loop_
_entity_poly.entity_id
_entity_poly.type
_entity_poly.pdbx_seq_one_letter_code
_entity_poly.pdbx_strand_id
1 'polypeptide(L)'
;MNMPLPSFHFLSSNNKESSIFLEKLRGRSCTCDESKAPKSGSLNWVIFLTFDDGVEWAFRSPRYDTCTFSDETASKILVSEASTLRYLETHCQIPVPKVY
;
A
#
# COMPACT_ATOMS: atom_id res chain seq x y z
N MET A 1 -1.53 -9.49 -24.62
CA MET A 1 -2.34 -8.54 -23.83
C MET A 1 -1.39 -7.83 -22.86
N ASN A 2 -0.98 -6.61 -23.18
CA ASN A 2 -0.21 -5.78 -22.26
C ASN A 2 -1.18 -5.19 -21.24
N MET A 3 -1.21 -5.75 -20.03
CA MET A 3 -1.79 -5.01 -18.91
C MET A 3 -0.84 -3.85 -18.59
N PRO A 4 -1.32 -2.59 -18.55
CA PRO A 4 -0.47 -1.50 -18.09
C PRO A 4 -0.10 -1.82 -16.64
N LEU A 5 1.20 -1.75 -16.33
CA LEU A 5 1.67 -1.78 -14.95
C LEU A 5 0.87 -0.71 -14.18
N PRO A 6 0.29 -1.03 -13.01
CA PRO A 6 -0.31 0.01 -12.19
C PRO A 6 0.78 1.07 -11.97
N SER A 7 0.50 2.31 -12.34
CA SER A 7 1.37 3.43 -12.01
C SER A 7 1.45 3.50 -10.48
N PHE A 8 2.47 2.88 -9.89
CA PHE A 8 2.74 2.98 -8.47
C PHE A 8 3.24 4.40 -8.22
N HIS A 9 2.32 5.29 -7.87
CA HIS A 9 2.66 6.61 -7.37
C HIS A 9 3.25 6.42 -5.97
N PHE A 10 4.58 6.51 -5.88
CA PHE A 10 5.28 6.57 -4.60
C PHE A 10 4.93 7.90 -3.93
N LEU A 11 4.01 7.85 -2.97
CA LEU A 11 3.70 9.03 -2.18
C LEU A 11 4.84 9.27 -1.21
N SER A 12 5.58 10.34 -1.48
CA SER A 12 6.59 10.89 -0.57
C SER A 12 5.88 11.39 0.69
N SER A 13 6.03 10.63 1.78
CA SER A 13 6.07 11.08 3.18
C SER A 13 4.93 11.93 3.77
N ASN A 14 3.89 12.32 3.02
CA ASN A 14 2.82 13.18 3.52
C ASN A 14 1.48 12.43 3.65
N ASN A 15 1.08 12.13 4.90
CA ASN A 15 -0.15 11.39 5.24
C ASN A 15 -1.41 11.98 4.59
N LYS A 16 -1.45 13.30 4.35
CA LYS A 16 -2.57 14.01 3.72
C LYS A 16 -2.75 13.67 2.25
N GLU A 17 -1.66 13.57 1.50
CA GLU A 17 -1.72 13.20 0.07
C GLU A 17 -2.16 11.75 -0.10
N SER A 18 -1.73 10.87 0.81
CA SER A 18 -2.19 9.49 0.87
C SER A 18 -3.68 9.36 1.16
N SER A 19 -4.22 10.15 2.08
CA SER A 19 -5.66 10.12 2.38
C SER A 19 -6.49 10.48 1.13
N ILE A 20 -6.19 11.61 0.47
CA ILE A 20 -6.93 12.06 -0.72
C ILE A 20 -6.84 11.03 -1.86
N PHE A 21 -5.67 10.43 -2.07
CA PHE A 21 -5.51 9.38 -3.08
C PHE A 21 -6.38 8.17 -2.77
N LEU A 22 -6.42 7.72 -1.52
CA LEU A 22 -7.15 6.53 -1.10
C LEU A 22 -8.66 6.76 -1.05
N GLU A 23 -9.10 7.97 -0.72
CA GLU A 23 -10.49 8.38 -0.85
C GLU A 23 -10.97 8.31 -2.29
N LYS A 24 -10.16 8.80 -3.23
CA LYS A 24 -10.46 8.70 -4.67
C LYS A 24 -10.44 7.25 -5.16
N LEU A 25 -9.47 6.46 -4.69
CA LEU A 25 -9.34 5.06 -5.09
C LEU A 25 -10.53 4.22 -4.63
N ARG A 26 -11.04 4.46 -3.42
CA ARG A 26 -12.18 3.70 -2.85
C ARG A 26 -13.54 4.36 -3.11
N GLY A 27 -13.57 5.65 -3.43
CA GLY A 27 -14.80 6.45 -3.55
C GLY A 27 -15.49 6.72 -2.21
N ARG A 28 -14.74 6.73 -1.10
CA ARG A 28 -15.26 6.91 0.27
C ARG A 28 -14.32 7.77 1.09
N SER A 29 -14.86 8.50 2.06
CA SER A 29 -14.05 9.31 2.96
C SER A 29 -13.23 8.42 3.90
N CYS A 30 -12.01 8.84 4.24
CA CYS A 30 -11.17 8.11 5.18
C CYS A 30 -10.41 9.05 6.11
N THR A 31 -10.02 8.49 7.25
CA THR A 31 -9.27 9.19 8.29
C THR A 31 -7.97 8.46 8.56
N CYS A 32 -6.90 9.24 8.72
CA CYS A 32 -5.60 8.79 9.21
C CYS A 32 -5.31 9.52 10.52
N ASP A 33 -4.83 8.79 11.53
CA ASP A 33 -4.35 9.44 12.76
C ASP A 33 -3.00 10.10 12.50
N GLU A 34 -3.01 11.38 12.15
CA GLU A 34 -1.81 12.17 11.86
C GLU A 34 -0.90 12.36 13.08
N SER A 35 -1.40 12.12 14.30
CA SER A 35 -0.58 12.22 15.52
C SER A 35 0.38 11.04 15.69
N LYS A 36 0.13 9.93 14.97
CA LYS A 36 0.96 8.72 15.02
C LYS A 36 1.97 8.70 13.89
N ALA A 37 3.21 8.41 14.26
CA ALA A 37 4.23 8.08 13.27
C ALA A 37 3.82 6.82 12.49
N PRO A 38 4.12 6.75 11.17
CA PRO A 38 3.95 5.52 10.41
C PRO A 38 4.68 4.36 11.09
N LYS A 39 4.07 3.17 11.09
CA LYS A 39 4.81 1.97 11.49
C LYS A 39 5.79 1.62 10.38
N SER A 40 6.92 1.02 10.70
CA SER A 40 7.95 0.70 9.71
C SER A 40 8.59 -0.64 9.97
N GLY A 41 8.84 -1.40 8.91
CA GLY A 41 9.76 -2.53 8.91
C GLY A 41 11.07 -2.18 8.19
N SER A 42 11.80 -3.22 7.77
CA SER A 42 13.07 -3.04 7.04
C SER A 42 12.89 -2.47 5.64
N LEU A 43 11.79 -2.85 4.95
CA LEU A 43 11.59 -2.53 3.53
C LEU A 43 10.51 -1.48 3.28
N ASN A 44 9.51 -1.38 4.15
CA ASN A 44 8.33 -0.55 3.93
C ASN A 44 7.95 0.20 5.20
N TRP A 45 7.36 1.38 5.02
CA TRP A 45 6.53 2.02 6.04
C TRP A 45 5.06 1.75 5.74
N VAL A 46 4.24 1.84 6.78
CA VAL A 46 2.80 1.57 6.72
C VAL A 46 2.04 2.59 7.56
N ILE A 47 0.96 3.11 6.99
CA ILE A 47 -0.08 3.86 7.70
C ILE A 47 -1.39 3.08 7.63
N PHE A 48 -2.23 3.28 8.64
CA PHE A 48 -3.54 2.67 8.73
C PHE A 48 -4.58 3.76 8.58
N LEU A 49 -5.58 3.51 7.73
CA LEU A 49 -6.70 4.41 7.53
C LEU A 49 -7.99 3.69 7.81
N THR A 50 -8.94 4.40 8.39
CA THR A 50 -10.28 3.90 8.64
C THR A 50 -11.25 4.72 7.81
N PHE A 51 -12.04 4.05 6.99
CA PHE A 51 -13.08 4.69 6.19
C PHE A 51 -14.38 4.85 6.98
N ASP A 52 -15.28 5.68 6.47
CA ASP A 52 -16.60 5.94 7.08
C ASP A 52 -17.48 4.69 7.31
N ASP A 53 -17.25 3.60 6.59
CA ASP A 53 -17.93 2.31 6.77
C ASP A 53 -17.25 1.36 7.77
N GLY A 54 -16.21 1.84 8.46
CA GLY A 54 -15.46 1.08 9.46
C GLY A 54 -14.46 0.09 8.86
N VAL A 55 -14.33 0.00 7.53
CA VAL A 55 -13.27 -0.80 6.91
C VAL A 55 -11.92 -0.11 7.09
N GLU A 56 -10.91 -0.89 7.46
CA GLU A 56 -9.54 -0.42 7.64
C GLU A 56 -8.65 -0.85 6.48
N TRP A 57 -7.85 0.07 5.96
CA TRP A 57 -6.80 -0.22 4.97
C TRP A 57 -5.42 0.04 5.56
N ALA A 58 -4.46 -0.81 5.15
CA ALA A 58 -3.05 -0.58 5.38
C ALA A 58 -2.41 -0.08 4.07
N PHE A 59 -1.99 1.18 4.06
CA PHE A 59 -1.23 1.73 2.93
C PHE A 59 0.25 1.51 3.17
N ARG A 60 0.94 0.87 2.22
CA ARG A 60 2.36 0.55 2.31
C ARG A 60 3.13 1.19 1.18
N SER A 61 4.31 1.68 1.50
CA SER A 61 5.24 2.25 0.53
C SER A 61 6.69 1.91 0.91
N PRO A 62 7.60 1.77 -0.06
CA PRO A 62 8.99 1.49 0.24
C PRO A 62 9.58 2.57 1.12
N ARG A 63 10.48 2.14 2.00
CA ARG A 63 11.38 3.08 2.68
C ARG A 63 12.44 3.52 1.69
N TYR A 64 12.84 4.79 1.75
CA TYR A 64 13.96 5.31 0.96
C TYR A 64 15.17 5.65 1.84
N ASP A 65 14.96 5.73 3.16
CA ASP A 65 15.99 6.09 4.14
C ASP A 65 16.89 4.90 4.52
N THR A 66 16.36 3.66 4.49
CA THR A 66 17.11 2.44 4.84
C THR A 66 17.18 1.40 3.73
N CYS A 67 16.47 1.62 2.62
CA CYS A 67 16.40 0.67 1.53
C CYS A 67 17.59 0.86 0.60
N THR A 68 18.43 -0.16 0.46
CA THR A 68 19.59 -0.17 -0.44
C THR A 68 19.22 -0.48 -1.89
N PHE A 69 17.93 -0.65 -2.19
CA PHE A 69 17.45 -1.02 -3.52
C PHE A 69 17.15 0.21 -4.38
N SER A 70 17.39 0.10 -5.68
CA SER A 70 16.91 1.09 -6.65
C SER A 70 15.37 1.12 -6.67
N ASP A 71 14.78 2.24 -7.10
CA ASP A 71 13.33 2.38 -7.27
C ASP A 71 12.72 1.26 -8.12
N GLU A 72 13.43 0.85 -9.18
CA GLU A 72 13.01 -0.26 -10.04
C GLU A 72 12.95 -1.58 -9.25
N THR A 73 13.96 -1.86 -8.42
CA THR A 73 14.02 -3.07 -7.62
C THR A 73 12.97 -3.06 -6.52
N ALA A 74 12.80 -1.93 -5.82
CA ALA A 74 11.75 -1.73 -4.82
C ALA A 74 10.35 -1.94 -5.43
N SER A 75 10.12 -1.40 -6.63
CA SER A 75 8.88 -1.61 -7.39
C SER A 75 8.64 -3.09 -7.74
N LYS A 76 9.65 -3.79 -8.24
CA LYS A 76 9.55 -5.24 -8.55
C LYS A 76 9.25 -6.07 -7.30
N ILE A 77 9.86 -5.76 -6.16
CA ILE A 77 9.58 -6.42 -4.88
C ILE A 77 8.12 -6.22 -4.48
N LEU A 78 7.60 -5.00 -4.54
CA LEU A 78 6.20 -4.70 -4.25
C LEU A 78 5.24 -5.43 -5.19
N VAL A 79 5.51 -5.40 -6.49
CA VAL A 79 4.70 -6.11 -7.49
C VAL A 79 4.70 -7.61 -7.23
N SER A 80 5.86 -8.20 -6.89
CA SER A 80 5.97 -9.60 -6.54
C SER A 80 5.11 -9.93 -5.31
N GLU A 81 5.20 -9.13 -4.24
CA GLU A 81 4.40 -9.31 -3.03
C GLU A 81 2.90 -9.24 -3.31
N ALA A 82 2.45 -8.21 -4.03
CA ALA A 82 1.06 -8.03 -4.43
C ALA A 82 0.55 -9.20 -5.28
N SER A 83 1.38 -9.67 -6.21
CA SER A 83 1.05 -10.81 -7.09
C SER A 83 0.92 -12.10 -6.29
N THR A 84 1.81 -12.34 -5.33
CA THR A 84 1.73 -13.50 -4.43
C THR A 84 0.45 -13.45 -3.60
N LEU A 85 0.09 -12.31 -3.01
CA LEU A 85 -1.15 -12.18 -2.23
C LEU A 85 -2.40 -12.46 -3.09
N ARG A 86 -2.47 -11.92 -4.31
CA ARG A 86 -3.57 -12.20 -5.24
C ARG A 86 -3.62 -13.67 -5.65
N TYR A 87 -2.47 -14.29 -5.88
CA TYR A 87 -2.40 -15.71 -6.18
C TYR A 87 -2.94 -16.55 -5.02
N LEU A 88 -2.52 -16.27 -3.79
CA LEU A 88 -2.97 -16.96 -2.58
C LEU A 88 -4.48 -16.75 -2.35
N GLU A 89 -4.99 -15.52 -2.53
CA GLU A 89 -6.43 -15.22 -2.42
C GLU A 89 -7.27 -16.06 -3.40
N THR A 90 -6.73 -16.29 -4.60
CA THR A 90 -7.46 -16.98 -5.68
C THR A 90 -7.34 -18.51 -5.60
N HIS A 91 -6.17 -19.03 -5.17
CA HIS A 91 -5.83 -20.45 -5.33
C HIS A 91 -5.67 -21.20 -4.00
N CYS A 92 -5.69 -20.51 -2.86
CA CYS A 92 -5.48 -21.13 -1.55
C CYS A 92 -6.65 -20.83 -0.62
N GLN A 93 -6.88 -21.72 0.36
CA GLN A 93 -7.91 -21.53 1.39
C GLN A 93 -7.39 -20.74 2.61
N ILE A 94 -6.17 -20.20 2.52
CA ILE A 94 -5.58 -19.44 3.62
C ILE A 94 -6.12 -18.00 3.61
N PRO A 95 -6.45 -17.43 4.77
CA PRO A 95 -6.83 -16.03 4.83
C PRO A 95 -5.61 -15.16 4.48
N VAL A 96 -5.77 -14.30 3.48
CA VAL A 96 -4.76 -13.30 3.10
C VAL A 96 -5.40 -11.92 2.97
N PRO A 97 -4.63 -10.83 3.18
CA PRO A 97 -5.10 -9.49 2.90
C PRO A 97 -5.42 -9.31 1.41
N LYS A 98 -6.51 -8.60 1.12
CA LYS A 98 -6.88 -8.22 -0.25
C LYS A 98 -6.04 -7.04 -0.73
N VAL A 99 -5.54 -7.12 -1.97
CA VAL A 99 -4.73 -6.08 -2.62
C VAL A 99 -5.56 -5.30 -3.64
N TYR A 100 -5.72 -4.00 -3.41
CA TYR A 100 -6.48 -3.07 -4.25
C TYR A 100 -5.59 -2.39 -5.28
#